data_AF-A0A820HXQ2-F1
#
_entry.id   AF-A0A820HXQ2-F1
#
_cell.length_a   1.000
_cell.length_b   1.000
_cell.length_c   1.000
_cell.angle_alpha   90.00
_cell.angle_beta   90.00
_cell.angle_gamma   90.00
#
_symmetry.space_group_name_H-M   'P 1'
#
loop_
_entity.id
_entity.type
_entity.pdbx_description
1 polymer ?
#
loop_
_entity_poly.entity_id
_entity_poly.type
_entity_poly.pdbx_seq_one_letter_code
_entity_poly.pdbx_strand_id
1 'polypeptide(L)'
;NFAEQWERALEIDPLFIFVTGWNEWTAGKYDTWSRWTWPPVIFVDEFIQEFSRDIEPMNGGHGDNYYYQLCDYVRRYKGVRSLTPVKPSPIVIDGNFDDWIPVQPSFKTDPGTPVWRDYRGYGKAGPYVNHTGRNDIVEAK
;
A
#
# COMPACT_ATOMS: atom_id res chain seq x y z
N ASN A 1 5.02 -13.35 -10.17
CA ASN A 1 5.59 -12.20 -10.91
C ASN A 1 6.16 -11.15 -9.96
N PHE A 2 5.36 -10.50 -9.09
CA PHE A 2 5.86 -9.43 -8.21
C PHE A 2 7.03 -9.86 -7.30
N ALA A 3 6.84 -10.89 -6.47
CA ALA A 3 7.87 -11.43 -5.58
C ALA A 3 9.14 -11.88 -6.34
N GLU A 4 8.98 -12.57 -7.46
CA GLU A 4 10.08 -13.03 -8.31
C GLU A 4 10.95 -11.88 -8.83
N GLN A 5 10.34 -10.78 -9.31
CA GLN A 5 11.08 -9.60 -9.76
C GLN A 5 11.83 -8.92 -8.60
N TRP A 6 11.21 -8.88 -7.41
CA TRP A 6 11.84 -8.33 -6.21
C TRP A 6 12.99 -9.19 -5.68
N GLU A 7 12.82 -10.50 -5.62
CA GLU A 7 13.88 -11.45 -5.25
C GLU A 7 15.07 -11.29 -6.17
N ARG A 8 14.83 -11.18 -7.49
CA ARG A 8 15.87 -10.89 -8.46
C ARG A 8 16.54 -9.54 -8.23
N ALA A 9 15.78 -8.50 -7.89
CA ALA A 9 16.33 -7.18 -7.59
C ALA A 9 17.22 -7.21 -6.33
N LEU A 10 16.82 -7.94 -5.29
CA LEU A 10 17.63 -8.13 -4.08
C LEU A 10 18.94 -8.89 -4.35
N GLU A 11 18.92 -9.89 -5.24
CA GLU A 11 20.14 -10.59 -5.66
C GLU A 11 21.11 -9.71 -6.44
N ILE A 12 20.58 -8.85 -7.32
CA ILE A 12 21.39 -7.97 -8.18
C ILE A 12 21.98 -6.81 -7.37
N ASP A 13 21.28 -6.36 -6.31
CA ASP A 13 21.62 -5.19 -5.50
C ASP A 13 21.87 -3.92 -6.33
N PRO A 14 20.89 -3.47 -7.16
CA PRO A 14 21.06 -2.27 -7.95
C PRO A 14 21.05 -1.02 -7.07
N LEU A 15 21.65 0.07 -7.53
CA LEU A 15 21.61 1.37 -6.84
C LEU A 15 20.20 1.97 -6.72
N PHE A 16 19.28 1.57 -7.60
CA PHE A 16 17.92 2.08 -7.64
C PHE A 16 16.97 1.01 -8.18
N ILE A 17 15.78 0.92 -7.58
CA ILE A 17 14.68 0.07 -8.03
C ILE A 17 13.50 0.96 -8.41
N PHE A 18 13.00 0.77 -9.64
CA PHE A 18 11.76 1.39 -10.12
C PHE A 18 10.63 0.35 -10.08
N VAL A 19 9.51 0.70 -9.43
CA VAL A 19 8.34 -0.17 -9.30
C VAL A 19 7.20 0.40 -10.14
N THR A 20 6.62 -0.43 -11.01
CA THR A 20 5.47 -0.08 -11.86
C THR A 20 4.43 -1.20 -11.79
N GLY A 21 3.12 -0.94 -11.74
CA GLY A 21 2.42 0.36 -11.61
C GLY A 21 1.92 0.60 -10.17
N TRP A 22 1.57 1.85 -9.82
CA TRP A 22 0.83 2.11 -8.58
C TRP A 22 -0.66 1.84 -8.76
N ASN A 23 -1.34 2.59 -9.64
CA ASN A 23 -2.79 2.55 -9.88
C ASN A 23 -3.19 3.00 -11.31
N GLU A 24 -2.61 2.37 -12.33
CA GLU A 24 -2.74 2.76 -13.73
C GLU A 24 -4.01 2.21 -14.41
N TRP A 25 -5.17 2.64 -13.92
CA TRP A 25 -6.47 2.37 -14.52
C TRP A 25 -6.68 3.13 -15.83
N THR A 26 -6.02 2.66 -16.89
CA THR A 26 -6.14 3.18 -18.24
C THR A 26 -6.52 2.09 -19.22
N ALA A 27 -7.21 2.47 -20.30
CA ALA A 27 -7.50 1.60 -21.42
C ALA A 27 -6.92 2.23 -22.68
N GLY A 28 -5.75 1.75 -23.09
CA GLY A 28 -5.07 2.23 -24.29
C GLY A 28 -5.79 1.75 -25.54
N LYS A 29 -6.04 2.66 -26.48
CA LYS A 29 -6.66 2.38 -27.78
C LYS A 29 -5.58 2.18 -28.84
N TYR A 30 -5.52 1.02 -29.48
CA TYR A 30 -4.48 0.67 -30.45
C TYR A 30 -5.04 0.00 -31.70
N ASP A 31 -4.41 0.22 -32.86
CA ASP A 31 -4.72 -0.53 -34.08
C ASP A 31 -4.08 -1.93 -34.05
N THR A 32 -2.94 -2.06 -33.37
CA THR A 32 -2.20 -3.30 -33.13
C THR A 32 -1.59 -3.29 -31.74
N TRP A 33 -1.52 -4.45 -31.07
CA TRP A 33 -0.88 -4.57 -29.75
C TRP A 33 -0.17 -5.90 -29.59
N SER A 34 1.10 -5.86 -29.17
CA SER A 34 1.96 -7.04 -29.11
C SER A 34 1.93 -7.78 -30.46
N ARG A 35 1.55 -9.06 -30.48
CA ARG A 35 1.38 -9.88 -31.68
C ARG A 35 -0.04 -9.90 -32.25
N TRP A 36 -0.94 -9.08 -31.72
CA TRP A 36 -2.36 -9.09 -32.08
C TRP A 36 -2.75 -7.89 -32.92
N THR A 37 -3.57 -8.13 -33.94
CA THR A 37 -4.20 -7.11 -34.79
C THR A 37 -5.66 -7.48 -34.93
N TRP A 38 -6.57 -6.59 -34.51
CA TRP A 38 -8.01 -6.84 -34.54
C TRP A 38 -8.76 -5.58 -35.00
N PRO A 39 -9.49 -5.63 -36.12
CA PRO A 39 -10.25 -4.49 -36.61
C PRO A 39 -11.58 -4.30 -35.84
N PRO A 40 -12.07 -3.05 -35.67
CA PRO A 40 -11.46 -1.80 -36.10
C PRO A 40 -10.42 -1.24 -35.11
N VAL A 41 -10.32 -1.80 -33.90
CA VAL A 41 -9.43 -1.34 -32.83
C VAL A 41 -9.29 -2.40 -31.72
N ILE A 42 -8.17 -2.36 -31.00
CA ILE A 42 -7.91 -3.10 -29.75
C ILE A 42 -7.88 -2.11 -28.59
N PHE A 43 -8.55 -2.46 -27.49
CA PHE A 43 -8.34 -1.81 -26.19
C PHE A 43 -7.52 -2.71 -25.30
N VAL A 44 -6.49 -2.15 -24.67
CA VAL A 44 -5.63 -2.86 -23.72
C VAL A 44 -5.75 -2.16 -22.39
N ASP A 45 -6.17 -2.90 -21.38
CA ASP A 45 -6.41 -2.41 -20.04
C ASP A 45 -5.86 -3.37 -19.00
N GLU A 46 -5.96 -2.92 -17.75
CA GLU A 46 -5.55 -3.65 -16.55
C GLU A 46 -6.76 -4.00 -15.68
N PHE A 47 -7.92 -4.19 -16.32
CA PHE A 47 -9.22 -4.17 -15.65
C PHE A 47 -9.43 -5.34 -14.69
N ILE A 48 -8.91 -6.52 -15.02
CA ILE A 48 -9.07 -7.73 -14.21
C ILE A 48 -7.80 -8.07 -13.45
N GLN A 49 -7.96 -8.67 -12.25
CA GLN A 49 -6.86 -8.97 -11.34
C GLN A 49 -5.74 -9.83 -11.97
N GLU A 50 -6.07 -10.72 -12.91
CA GLU A 50 -5.10 -11.58 -13.58
C GLU A 50 -4.12 -10.80 -14.47
N PHE A 51 -4.58 -9.70 -15.08
CA PHE A 51 -3.79 -8.91 -16.03
C PHE A 51 -3.45 -7.51 -15.50
N SER A 52 -3.81 -7.21 -14.25
CA SER A 52 -3.44 -5.97 -13.59
C SER A 52 -1.98 -5.99 -13.15
N ARG A 53 -1.24 -4.89 -13.40
CA ARG A 53 0.11 -4.67 -12.87
C ARG A 53 0.13 -3.73 -11.66
N ASP A 54 -1.05 -3.38 -11.17
CA ASP A 54 -1.24 -2.40 -10.11
C ASP A 54 -1.02 -2.99 -8.72
N ILE A 55 -0.49 -2.16 -7.82
CA ILE A 55 -0.13 -2.57 -6.46
C ILE A 55 -0.85 -1.75 -5.39
N GLU A 56 -1.73 -0.82 -5.77
CA GLU A 56 -2.52 -0.11 -4.78
C GLU A 56 -3.52 -1.05 -4.08
N PRO A 57 -3.85 -0.77 -2.81
CA PRO A 57 -4.91 -1.50 -2.13
C PRO A 57 -6.27 -1.37 -2.85
N MET A 58 -6.89 -2.50 -3.18
CA MET A 58 -8.16 -2.56 -3.92
C MET A 58 -9.24 -3.32 -3.16
N ASN A 59 -10.35 -2.65 -2.84
CA ASN A 59 -11.52 -3.31 -2.24
C ASN A 59 -12.26 -4.18 -3.28
N GLY A 60 -12.53 -5.45 -2.95
CA GLY A 60 -13.11 -6.43 -3.88
C GLY A 60 -12.13 -6.93 -4.95
N GLY A 61 -10.87 -6.53 -4.88
CA GLY A 61 -9.78 -6.95 -5.75
C GLY A 61 -8.78 -7.87 -5.06
N HIS A 62 -7.49 -7.60 -5.29
CA HIS A 62 -6.37 -8.23 -4.59
C HIS A 62 -6.13 -7.70 -3.17
N GLY A 63 -7.05 -6.92 -2.60
CA GLY A 63 -6.93 -6.37 -1.26
C GLY A 63 -5.68 -5.50 -1.14
N ASP A 64 -4.91 -5.67 -0.07
CA ASP A 64 -3.66 -4.97 0.23
C ASP A 64 -2.41 -5.85 0.00
N ASN A 65 -2.56 -6.98 -0.71
CA ASN A 65 -1.52 -7.99 -0.86
C ASN A 65 -0.22 -7.43 -1.45
N TYR A 66 -0.28 -6.79 -2.63
CA TYR A 66 0.90 -6.25 -3.30
C TYR A 66 1.49 -5.03 -2.58
N TYR A 67 0.66 -4.24 -1.90
CA TYR A 67 1.12 -3.14 -1.05
C TYR A 67 1.98 -3.65 0.12
N TYR A 68 1.56 -4.73 0.79
CA TYR A 68 2.34 -5.30 1.88
C TYR A 68 3.61 -6.01 1.40
N GLN A 69 3.56 -6.68 0.24
CA GLN A 69 4.77 -7.21 -0.39
C GLN A 69 5.75 -6.09 -0.72
N LEU A 70 5.28 -4.97 -1.29
CA LEU A 70 6.10 -3.79 -1.57
C LEU A 70 6.77 -3.28 -0.28
N CYS A 71 5.99 -3.12 0.79
CA CYS A 71 6.51 -2.71 2.09
C CYS A 71 7.60 -3.65 2.59
N ASP A 72 7.39 -4.97 2.56
CA ASP A 72 8.38 -5.96 3.01
C ASP A 72 9.67 -5.87 2.19
N TYR A 73 9.58 -5.92 0.86
CA TYR A 73 10.76 -5.89 0.01
C TYR A 73 11.52 -4.56 0.07
N VAL A 74 10.83 -3.42 0.18
CA VAL A 74 11.50 -2.12 0.39
C VAL A 74 12.29 -2.12 1.70
N ARG A 75 11.76 -2.73 2.76
CA ARG A 75 12.47 -2.84 4.06
C ARG A 75 13.70 -3.75 3.96
N ARG A 76 13.63 -4.82 3.15
CA ARG A 76 14.78 -5.69 2.88
C ARG A 76 15.85 -4.98 2.05
N TYR A 77 15.44 -4.25 1.00
CA TYR A 77 16.34 -3.53 0.10
C TYR A 77 17.01 -2.32 0.76
N LYS A 78 16.24 -1.44 1.42
CA LYS A 78 16.78 -0.23 2.07
C LYS A 78 17.36 -0.51 3.46
N GLY A 79 17.05 -1.66 4.03
CA GLY A 79 17.23 -1.93 5.45
C GLY A 79 16.21 -1.18 6.31
N VAL A 80 16.10 -1.62 7.56
CA VAL A 80 15.26 -1.00 8.59
C VAL A 80 15.96 -1.06 9.93
N ARG A 81 15.64 -0.10 10.80
CA ARG A 81 16.06 -0.14 12.21
C ARG A 81 15.59 -1.45 12.86
N SER A 82 16.44 -2.02 13.71
CA SER A 82 16.05 -3.14 14.56
C SER A 82 14.85 -2.75 15.44
N LEU A 83 13.95 -3.70 15.66
CA LEU A 83 12.80 -3.49 16.53
C LEU A 83 13.26 -3.49 17.99
N THR A 84 12.68 -2.59 18.79
CA THR A 84 12.84 -2.65 20.25
C THR A 84 12.26 -3.97 20.76
N PRO A 85 12.97 -4.72 21.62
CA PRO A 85 12.45 -5.95 22.20
C PRO A 85 11.14 -5.73 22.95
N VAL A 86 10.27 -6.75 22.92
CA VAL A 86 9.01 -6.72 23.65
C VAL A 86 9.29 -6.72 25.16
N LYS A 87 8.67 -5.77 25.86
CA LYS A 87 8.67 -5.69 27.33
C LYS A 87 7.21 -5.59 27.80
N PRO A 88 6.59 -6.71 28.21
CA PRO A 88 5.20 -6.69 28.67
C PRO A 88 5.07 -6.11 30.08
N SER A 89 3.85 -5.69 30.43
CA SER A 89 3.46 -5.25 31.78
C SER A 89 2.09 -5.84 32.13
N PRO A 90 1.82 -6.23 33.39
CA PRO A 90 0.46 -6.52 33.85
C PRO A 90 -0.42 -5.27 33.69
N ILE A 91 -1.64 -5.47 33.18
CA ILE A 91 -2.62 -4.39 32.97
C ILE A 91 -3.85 -4.68 33.82
N VAL A 92 -4.27 -3.72 34.64
CA VAL A 92 -5.54 -3.73 35.35
C VAL A 92 -6.59 -3.04 34.47
N ILE A 93 -7.75 -3.68 34.30
CA ILE A 93 -8.87 -3.11 33.52
C ILE A 93 -9.74 -2.26 34.44
N ASP A 94 -9.24 -1.10 34.84
CA ASP A 94 -9.92 -0.14 35.75
C ASP A 94 -10.20 1.22 35.09
N GLY A 95 -9.83 1.38 33.81
CA GLY A 95 -9.95 2.63 33.06
C GLY A 95 -8.74 3.57 33.21
N ASN A 96 -7.76 3.22 34.04
CA ASN A 96 -6.47 3.90 34.08
C ASN A 96 -5.51 3.28 33.04
N PHE A 97 -4.78 4.13 32.33
CA PHE A 97 -3.81 3.73 31.31
C PHE A 97 -2.36 3.76 31.79
N ASP A 98 -2.10 4.11 33.04
CA ASP A 98 -0.74 4.20 33.60
C ASP A 98 0.04 2.86 33.49
N ASP A 99 -0.66 1.73 33.59
CA ASP A 99 -0.08 0.39 33.46
C ASP A 99 0.56 0.14 32.07
N TRP A 100 0.17 0.92 31.05
CA TRP A 100 0.68 0.83 29.69
C TRP A 100 1.97 1.63 29.48
N ILE A 101 2.33 2.56 30.37
CA ILE A 101 3.55 3.37 30.27
C ILE A 101 4.82 2.51 30.10
N PRO A 102 5.06 1.46 30.92
CA PRO A 102 6.27 0.64 30.82
C PRO A 102 6.27 -0.35 29.64
N VAL A 103 5.15 -0.52 28.92
CA VAL A 103 5.04 -1.47 27.78
C VAL A 103 5.88 -0.99 26.60
N GLN A 104 6.67 -1.90 26.04
CA GLN A 104 7.49 -1.69 24.83
C GLN A 104 7.33 -2.85 23.84
N PRO A 105 7.54 -2.61 22.54
CA PRO A 105 7.77 -1.33 21.86
C PRO A 105 6.55 -0.40 21.86
N SER A 106 6.79 0.91 21.83
CA SER A 106 5.77 1.91 21.45
C SER A 106 5.90 2.23 19.96
N PHE A 107 4.80 2.07 19.22
CA PHE A 107 4.70 2.42 17.81
C PHE A 107 3.97 3.74 17.68
N LYS A 108 4.73 4.80 17.37
CA LYS A 108 4.18 6.15 17.19
C LYS A 108 3.97 6.46 15.72
N THR A 109 2.93 7.23 15.44
CA THR A 109 2.70 7.89 14.15
C THR A 109 2.69 9.40 14.37
N ASP A 110 2.80 10.19 13.30
CA ASP A 110 2.76 11.64 13.41
C ASP A 110 1.35 12.11 13.82
N PRO A 111 1.19 12.83 14.96
CA PRO A 111 -0.11 13.31 15.41
C PRO A 111 -0.64 14.41 14.49
N GLY A 112 -1.96 14.49 14.35
CA GLY A 112 -2.53 15.49 13.45
C GLY A 112 -2.39 15.10 11.99
N THR A 113 -2.36 13.79 11.71
CA THR A 113 -2.55 13.24 10.37
C THR A 113 -3.97 12.67 10.15
N PRO A 114 -5.08 13.31 10.60
CA PRO A 114 -6.37 12.97 10.06
C PRO A 114 -6.34 13.45 8.61
N VAL A 115 -5.90 12.59 7.70
CA VAL A 115 -5.77 12.90 6.28
C VAL A 115 -7.16 13.33 5.85
N TRP A 116 -7.38 14.63 5.66
CA TRP A 116 -8.60 15.14 5.09
C TRP A 116 -8.64 14.56 3.70
N ARG A 117 -9.46 13.53 3.52
CA ARG A 117 -9.59 12.90 2.23
C ARG A 117 -10.57 13.75 1.46
N ASP A 118 -10.05 14.78 0.80
CA ASP A 118 -10.80 15.66 -0.10
C ASP A 118 -10.16 15.55 -1.48
N TYR A 119 -10.75 14.73 -2.33
CA TYR A 119 -10.26 14.50 -3.67
C TYR A 119 -11.41 14.54 -4.68
N ARG A 120 -11.14 15.15 -5.84
CA ARG A 120 -12.11 15.17 -6.95
C ARG A 120 -12.28 13.75 -7.48
N GLY A 121 -13.48 13.19 -7.42
CA GLY A 121 -13.77 11.91 -8.05
C GLY A 121 -13.84 12.00 -9.57
N TYR A 122 -13.87 10.85 -10.21
CA TYR A 122 -13.91 10.74 -11.67
C TYR A 122 -15.35 10.75 -12.21
N GLY A 123 -15.57 11.48 -13.31
CA GLY A 123 -16.87 11.52 -14.01
C GLY A 123 -18.02 11.97 -13.11
N LYS A 124 -19.01 11.10 -12.93
CA LYS A 124 -20.22 11.37 -12.12
C LYS A 124 -20.11 10.94 -10.66
N ALA A 125 -18.96 10.39 -10.23
CA ALA A 125 -18.78 9.87 -8.87
C ALA A 125 -18.81 10.97 -7.78
N GLY A 126 -18.65 12.25 -8.17
CA GLY A 126 -18.58 13.37 -7.23
C GLY A 126 -17.29 13.37 -6.41
N PRO A 127 -17.04 14.41 -5.59
CA PRO A 127 -15.86 14.45 -4.73
C PRO A 127 -15.96 13.42 -3.59
N TYR A 128 -14.83 12.79 -3.25
CA TYR A 128 -14.70 12.01 -2.02
C TYR A 128 -14.22 12.94 -0.91
N VAL A 129 -15.06 13.17 0.11
CA VAL A 129 -14.79 14.07 1.25
C VAL A 129 -14.94 13.31 2.56
N ASN A 130 -13.89 13.24 3.37
CA ASN A 130 -13.91 12.69 4.73
C ASN A 130 -12.95 13.44 5.65
N HIS A 131 -13.51 14.14 6.64
CA HIS A 131 -12.79 14.94 7.64
C HIS A 131 -12.87 14.37 9.05
N THR A 132 -13.40 13.15 9.22
CA THR A 132 -13.71 12.61 10.56
C THR A 132 -12.48 12.31 11.40
N GLY A 133 -11.32 12.08 10.79
CA GLY A 133 -10.10 11.72 11.51
C GLY A 133 -10.19 10.41 12.30
N ARG A 134 -11.23 9.59 12.07
CA ARG A 134 -11.57 8.41 12.88
C ARG A 134 -10.47 7.35 13.01
N ASN A 135 -9.42 7.44 12.19
CA ASN A 135 -8.30 6.51 12.15
C ASN A 135 -6.95 7.20 12.45
N ASP A 136 -6.95 8.39 13.08
CA ASP A 136 -5.73 9.08 13.51
C ASP A 136 -5.19 8.45 14.81
N ILE A 137 -4.60 7.25 14.68
CA ILE A 137 -4.02 6.50 15.80
C ILE A 137 -2.56 6.94 15.95
N VAL A 138 -2.27 7.70 17.01
CA VAL A 138 -0.94 8.33 17.23
C VAL A 138 0.05 7.45 17.98
N GLU A 139 -0.44 6.46 18.73
CA GLU A 139 0.38 5.49 19.44
C GLU A 139 -0.34 4.14 19.56
N ALA A 140 0.41 3.06 19.34
CA ALA A 140 0.01 1.70 19.67
C ALA A 140 1.09 1.04 20.54
N LYS A 141 0.65 0.22 21.49
CA LYS A 141 1.48 -0.53 22.44
C LYS A 141 1.00 -1.98 22.51
#